data_AF-A0A8J7IX76-F1
#
_entry.id   AF-A0A8J7IX76-F1
#
_cell.length_a   1.000
_cell.length_b   1.000
_cell.length_c   1.000
_cell.angle_alpha   90.00
_cell.angle_beta   90.00
_cell.angle_gamma   90.00
#
_symmetry.space_group_name_H-M   'P 1'
#
loop_
_entity.id
_entity.type
_entity.pdbx_description
1 polymer ?
#
loop_
_entity_poly.entity_id
_entity_poly.type
_entity_poly.pdbx_seq_one_letter_code
_entity_poly.pdbx_strand_id
1 'polypeptide(L)'
;MTSLAAHAAPTPARTRPIAIANWLLAVGFLVFCMVVVGGITRLTESGLSITEWKPITGAIPPLSLSGWEIEFAKYKATPEYQEINGPAGMTLAQFQFIFFWEWLHRLLGRLIGIAFALPLAYFWLRGAIPRGYKLRLVALLALGGLQGAIGWWMVVSGLTLRTDVSHYRLAVHLLTALFILSGLVWTALDLRQLAKGNARPAKLTGRNIALLAIIAVQLLLGAWVAGMDAGYIASDWPLMNGRFFPAGVDWSHGLLYAASNDPFLVYFLHRWWAFVALAAVIMLARGARRAGVRPASIILSAAIGLQILLGIATAMSGVDLALAAAHQAVGAILVASAVWAAHAAGRRKLIEGVPA
;
A
#
# COMPACT_ATOMS: atom_id res chain seq x y z
N MET A 1 -45.09 50.95 13.81
CA MET A 1 -44.27 49.89 14.43
C MET A 1 -44.25 48.70 13.49
N THR A 2 -43.19 48.56 12.69
CA THR A 2 -42.96 47.36 11.87
C THR A 2 -41.48 47.07 11.94
N SER A 3 -41.13 46.17 12.87
CA SER A 3 -39.78 45.63 13.02
C SER A 3 -39.49 44.73 11.82
N LEU A 4 -38.60 45.18 10.94
CA LEU A 4 -38.00 44.32 9.92
C LEU A 4 -37.07 43.34 10.64
N ALA A 5 -37.56 42.10 10.80
CA ALA A 5 -36.72 40.98 11.21
C ALA A 5 -35.59 40.81 10.20
N ALA A 6 -34.38 41.24 10.59
CA ALA A 6 -33.16 40.96 9.86
C ALA A 6 -33.03 39.44 9.72
N HIS A 7 -33.24 38.93 8.51
CA HIS A 7 -32.89 37.57 8.15
C HIS A 7 -31.37 37.45 8.34
N ALA A 8 -30.95 36.79 9.41
CA ALA A 8 -29.55 36.45 9.62
C ALA A 8 -29.10 35.64 8.39
N ALA A 9 -28.25 36.24 7.56
CA ALA A 9 -27.64 35.54 6.45
C ALA A 9 -26.97 34.26 6.99
N PRO A 10 -27.16 33.09 6.36
CA PRO A 10 -26.52 31.87 6.83
C PRO A 10 -25.02 32.11 6.91
N THR A 11 -24.46 31.89 8.11
CA THR A 11 -23.03 32.03 8.35
C THR A 11 -22.29 31.21 7.30
N PRO A 12 -21.37 31.78 6.50
CA PRO A 12 -20.70 31.03 5.45
C PRO A 12 -20.05 29.79 6.05
N ALA A 13 -20.36 28.61 5.50
CA ALA A 13 -19.84 27.35 6.02
C ALA A 13 -18.31 27.42 6.07
N ARG A 14 -17.76 27.49 7.28
CA ARG A 14 -16.32 27.62 7.47
C ARG A 14 -15.68 26.30 7.06
N THR A 15 -14.88 26.33 6.00
CA THR A 15 -14.12 25.16 5.55
C THR A 15 -13.21 24.64 6.69
N ARG A 16 -12.96 23.33 6.72
CA ARG A 16 -12.21 22.66 7.81
C ARG A 16 -10.97 21.90 7.29
N PRO A 17 -10.01 22.57 6.64
CA PRO A 17 -8.88 21.90 6.00
C PRO A 17 -8.03 21.04 6.95
N ILE A 18 -7.78 21.48 8.19
CA ILE A 18 -7.02 20.69 9.19
C ILE A 18 -7.77 19.42 9.60
N ALA A 19 -9.08 19.51 9.84
CA ALA A 19 -9.88 18.34 10.24
C ALA A 19 -9.88 17.29 9.11
N ILE A 20 -10.05 17.73 7.86
CA ILE A 20 -10.00 16.85 6.70
C ILE A 20 -8.59 16.24 6.55
N ALA A 21 -7.52 17.04 6.72
CA ALA A 21 -6.15 16.52 6.66
C ALA A 21 -5.87 15.46 7.72
N ASN A 22 -6.30 15.68 8.97
CA ASN A 22 -6.15 14.70 10.05
C ASN A 22 -6.94 13.42 9.76
N TRP A 23 -8.16 13.53 9.25
CA TRP A 23 -8.97 12.39 8.83
C TRP A 23 -8.30 11.60 7.70
N LEU A 24 -7.79 12.26 6.66
CA LEU A 24 -7.08 11.58 5.57
C LEU A 24 -5.80 10.88 6.05
N LEU A 25 -5.09 11.44 7.03
CA LEU A 25 -3.93 10.79 7.65
C LEU A 25 -4.34 9.59 8.53
N ALA A 26 -5.47 9.68 9.22
CA ALA A 26 -6.02 8.54 9.96
C ALA A 26 -6.41 7.39 9.01
N VAL A 27 -7.04 7.70 7.86
CA VAL A 27 -7.28 6.69 6.82
C VAL A 27 -5.97 6.20 6.22
N GLY A 28 -4.98 7.07 6.00
CA GLY A 28 -3.64 6.68 5.55
C GLY A 28 -2.97 5.70 6.50
N PHE A 29 -3.16 5.87 7.81
CA PHE A 29 -2.70 4.91 8.82
C PHE A 29 -3.44 3.58 8.72
N LEU A 30 -4.75 3.57 8.49
CA LEU A 30 -5.49 2.33 8.23
C LEU A 30 -4.99 1.62 6.95
N VAL A 31 -4.69 2.37 5.88
CA VAL A 31 -4.08 1.82 4.66
C VAL A 31 -2.68 1.26 4.93
N PHE A 32 -1.89 1.91 5.78
CA PHE A 32 -0.62 1.33 6.25
C PHE A 32 -0.84 -0.01 6.97
N CYS A 33 -1.79 -0.09 7.91
CA CYS A 33 -2.13 -1.36 8.57
C CYS A 33 -2.62 -2.41 7.56
N MET A 34 -3.40 -2.01 6.56
CA MET A 34 -3.88 -2.88 5.47
C MET A 34 -2.71 -3.47 4.68
N VAL A 35 -1.70 -2.66 4.34
CA VAL A 35 -0.50 -3.15 3.67
C VAL A 35 0.24 -4.15 4.55
N VAL A 36 0.41 -3.89 5.86
CA VAL A 36 1.09 -4.85 6.76
C VAL A 36 0.32 -6.17 6.87
N VAL A 37 -0.98 -6.09 7.17
CA VAL A 37 -1.84 -7.28 7.31
C VAL A 37 -1.91 -8.05 6.00
N GLY A 38 -2.09 -7.38 4.86
CA GLY A 38 -2.10 -8.02 3.54
C GLY A 38 -0.76 -8.66 3.18
N GLY A 39 0.36 -8.10 3.65
CA GLY A 39 1.68 -8.71 3.56
C GLY A 39 1.77 -10.03 4.32
N ILE A 40 1.29 -10.03 5.56
CA ILE A 40 1.20 -11.26 6.36
C ILE A 40 0.31 -12.27 5.66
N THR A 41 -0.89 -11.88 5.19
CA THR A 41 -1.80 -12.75 4.44
C THR A 41 -1.13 -13.40 3.23
N ARG A 42 -0.26 -12.68 2.52
CA ARG A 42 0.52 -13.27 1.42
C ARG A 42 1.60 -14.22 1.95
N LEU A 43 2.44 -13.76 2.89
CA LEU A 43 3.58 -14.53 3.42
C LEU A 43 3.16 -15.81 4.13
N THR A 44 1.92 -15.89 4.63
CA THR A 44 1.35 -17.08 5.26
C THR A 44 0.44 -17.88 4.31
N GLU A 45 0.50 -17.62 3.00
CA GLU A 45 -0.32 -18.30 1.97
C GLU A 45 -1.81 -18.37 2.33
N SER A 46 -2.32 -17.25 2.85
CA SER A 46 -3.67 -17.17 3.39
C SER A 46 -4.66 -16.55 2.42
N GLY A 47 -4.20 -16.06 1.27
CA GLY A 47 -5.01 -15.26 0.33
C GLY A 47 -6.18 -15.99 -0.34
N LEU A 48 -6.27 -17.32 -0.21
CA LEU A 48 -7.26 -18.18 -0.86
C LEU A 48 -8.10 -19.03 0.11
N SER A 49 -7.96 -18.80 1.42
CA SER A 49 -8.66 -19.54 2.49
C SER A 49 -10.18 -19.26 2.56
N ILE A 50 -10.64 -18.09 2.10
CA ILE A 50 -12.05 -17.68 2.06
C ILE A 50 -12.53 -17.68 0.61
N THR A 51 -13.23 -18.75 0.24
CA THR A 51 -13.67 -19.01 -1.14
C THR A 51 -14.86 -18.16 -1.59
N GLU A 52 -15.60 -17.57 -0.64
CA GLU A 52 -16.80 -16.79 -0.93
C GLU A 52 -16.56 -15.28 -0.79
N TRP A 53 -17.07 -14.52 -1.77
CA TRP A 53 -17.12 -13.07 -1.68
C TRP A 53 -18.42 -12.61 -1.00
N LYS A 54 -18.36 -12.41 0.32
CA LYS A 54 -19.47 -11.87 1.14
C LYS A 54 -19.12 -10.49 1.70
N PRO A 55 -19.34 -9.38 0.95
CA PRO A 55 -18.93 -8.03 1.36
C PRO A 55 -19.55 -7.55 2.66
N ILE A 56 -20.80 -7.93 2.92
CA ILE A 56 -21.57 -7.46 4.07
C ILE A 56 -21.59 -8.53 5.18
N THR A 57 -22.09 -9.73 4.88
CA THR A 57 -22.30 -10.79 5.88
C THR A 57 -21.01 -11.49 6.33
N GLY A 58 -19.92 -11.40 5.56
CA GLY A 58 -18.63 -12.00 5.91
C GLY A 58 -17.79 -11.19 6.91
N ALA A 59 -18.39 -10.26 7.65
CA ALA A 59 -17.69 -9.47 8.68
C ALA A 59 -17.43 -10.29 9.95
N ILE A 60 -18.30 -11.26 10.25
CA ILE A 60 -18.19 -12.14 11.43
C ILE A 60 -17.64 -13.49 10.96
N PRO A 61 -16.52 -13.99 11.53
CA PRO A 61 -15.99 -15.32 11.21
C PRO A 61 -16.86 -16.42 11.85
N PRO A 62 -16.68 -17.70 11.49
CA PRO A 62 -17.39 -18.80 12.15
C PRO A 62 -17.18 -18.80 13.68
N LEU A 63 -18.26 -18.93 14.44
CA LEU A 63 -18.25 -18.91 15.91
C LEU A 63 -18.55 -20.29 16.54
N SER A 64 -18.87 -21.29 15.71
CA SER A 64 -19.13 -22.67 16.13
C SER A 64 -18.22 -23.65 15.38
N LEU A 65 -18.01 -24.83 15.96
CA LEU A 65 -17.27 -25.92 15.29
C LEU A 65 -17.92 -26.29 13.96
N SER A 66 -19.25 -26.42 13.92
CA SER A 66 -19.99 -26.72 12.69
C SER A 66 -19.78 -25.67 11.60
N GLY A 67 -19.71 -24.37 11.95
CA GLY A 67 -19.42 -23.31 10.99
C GLY A 67 -18.00 -23.42 10.43
N TRP A 68 -17.03 -23.75 11.29
CA TRP A 68 -15.65 -23.99 10.87
C TRP A 68 -15.51 -25.19 9.94
N GLU A 69 -16.23 -26.29 10.21
CA GLU A 69 -16.24 -27.48 9.35
C GLU A 69 -16.81 -27.18 7.96
N ILE A 70 -17.86 -26.34 7.87
CA ILE A 70 -18.44 -25.91 6.60
C ILE A 70 -17.44 -25.10 5.78
N GLU A 71 -16.80 -24.09 6.37
CA GLU A 71 -15.81 -23.27 5.65
C GLU A 71 -14.58 -24.10 5.27
N PHE A 72 -14.14 -25.01 6.14
CA PHE A 72 -13.03 -25.91 5.82
C PHE A 72 -13.40 -26.87 4.69
N ALA A 73 -14.62 -27.41 4.65
CA ALA A 73 -15.09 -28.26 3.56
C ALA A 73 -15.08 -27.51 2.21
N LYS A 74 -15.43 -26.22 2.19
CA LYS A 74 -15.28 -25.38 0.98
C LYS A 74 -13.83 -25.22 0.58
N TYR A 75 -12.95 -24.95 1.55
CA TYR A 75 -11.51 -24.83 1.30
C TYR A 75 -10.90 -26.13 0.77
N LYS A 76 -11.33 -27.29 1.27
CA LYS A 76 -10.89 -28.61 0.77
C LYS A 76 -11.19 -28.85 -0.71
N ALA A 77 -12.13 -28.10 -1.28
CA ALA A 77 -12.46 -28.18 -2.70
C ALA A 77 -11.57 -27.29 -3.59
N THR A 78 -10.68 -26.46 -3.02
CA THR A 78 -9.78 -25.60 -3.80
C THR A 78 -8.55 -26.36 -4.28
N PRO A 79 -7.92 -25.91 -5.39
CA PRO A 79 -6.64 -26.47 -5.85
C PRO A 79 -5.53 -26.36 -4.78
N GLU A 80 -5.45 -25.24 -4.07
CA GLU A 80 -4.46 -25.02 -3.02
C GLU A 80 -4.52 -26.09 -1.91
N TYR A 81 -5.73 -26.47 -1.47
CA TYR A 81 -5.84 -27.59 -0.53
C TYR A 81 -5.51 -28.93 -1.19
N GLN A 82 -6.04 -29.21 -2.38
CA GLN A 82 -5.88 -30.51 -3.02
C GLN A 82 -4.42 -30.84 -3.38
N GLU A 83 -3.65 -29.83 -3.76
CA GLU A 83 -2.29 -30.00 -4.29
C GLU A 83 -1.20 -29.70 -3.26
N ILE A 84 -1.45 -28.80 -2.29
CA ILE A 84 -0.42 -28.33 -1.35
C ILE A 84 -0.79 -28.70 0.09
N ASN A 85 -1.84 -28.09 0.63
CA ASN A 85 -2.08 -28.13 2.09
C ASN A 85 -2.68 -29.47 2.56
N GLY A 86 -3.53 -30.10 1.75
CA GLY A 86 -4.12 -31.41 2.02
C GLY A 86 -3.08 -32.53 2.04
N PRO A 87 -2.24 -32.69 0.99
CA PRO A 87 -1.13 -33.64 0.99
C PRO A 87 -0.13 -33.42 2.14
N ALA A 88 0.05 -32.17 2.57
CA ALA A 88 0.85 -31.82 3.75
C ALA A 88 0.18 -32.14 5.11
N GLY A 89 -1.05 -32.66 5.11
CA GLY A 89 -1.77 -33.08 6.32
C GLY A 89 -2.43 -31.93 7.08
N MET A 90 -2.85 -30.86 6.41
CA MET A 90 -3.43 -29.68 7.05
C MET A 90 -4.62 -30.03 7.98
N THR A 91 -4.51 -29.56 9.22
CA THR A 91 -5.53 -29.67 10.27
C THR A 91 -6.51 -28.49 10.23
N LEU A 92 -7.64 -28.63 10.92
CA LEU A 92 -8.60 -27.53 11.08
C LEU A 92 -7.96 -26.30 11.78
N ALA A 93 -7.06 -26.51 12.74
CA ALA A 93 -6.38 -25.42 13.43
C ALA A 93 -5.46 -24.62 12.50
N GLN A 94 -4.75 -25.29 11.59
CA GLN A 94 -3.94 -24.64 10.56
C GLN A 94 -4.81 -23.89 9.55
N PHE A 95 -5.97 -24.45 9.17
CA PHE A 95 -6.95 -23.74 8.35
C PHE A 95 -7.47 -22.47 9.06
N GLN A 96 -7.81 -22.55 10.34
CA GLN A 96 -8.24 -21.39 11.13
C GLN A 96 -7.18 -20.28 11.17
N PHE A 97 -5.90 -20.65 11.24
CA PHE A 97 -4.79 -19.69 11.20
C PHE A 97 -4.74 -18.91 9.87
N ILE A 98 -4.79 -19.59 8.73
CA ILE A 98 -4.79 -18.91 7.42
C ILE A 98 -6.09 -18.11 7.21
N PHE A 99 -7.23 -18.68 7.62
CA PHE A 99 -8.53 -18.00 7.55
C PHE A 99 -8.53 -16.69 8.34
N PHE A 100 -7.93 -16.67 9.52
CA PHE A 100 -7.86 -15.48 10.36
C PHE A 100 -7.18 -14.31 9.65
N TRP A 101 -6.02 -14.54 9.03
CA TRP A 101 -5.28 -13.48 8.36
C TRP A 101 -6.03 -12.93 7.14
N GLU A 102 -6.68 -13.79 6.37
CA GLU A 102 -7.49 -13.35 5.25
C GLU A 102 -8.75 -12.59 5.70
N TRP A 103 -9.44 -13.11 6.72
CA TRP A 103 -10.59 -12.46 7.32
C TRP A 103 -10.24 -11.08 7.86
N LEU A 104 -9.13 -10.95 8.60
CA LEU A 104 -8.66 -9.69 9.17
C LEU A 104 -8.34 -8.68 8.06
N HIS A 105 -7.65 -9.11 7.00
CA HIS A 105 -7.36 -8.28 5.84
C HIS A 105 -8.64 -7.77 5.18
N ARG A 106 -9.63 -8.65 4.94
CA ARG A 106 -10.93 -8.28 4.36
C ARG A 106 -11.75 -7.37 5.26
N LEU A 107 -11.75 -7.61 6.58
CA LEU A 107 -12.42 -6.77 7.57
C LEU A 107 -11.83 -5.36 7.60
N LEU A 108 -10.50 -5.25 7.57
CA LEU A 108 -9.82 -3.97 7.54
C LEU A 108 -10.13 -3.18 6.26
N GLY A 109 -10.22 -3.85 5.11
CA GLY A 109 -10.68 -3.25 3.86
C GLY A 109 -12.09 -2.64 3.96
N ARG A 110 -13.03 -3.35 4.60
CA ARG A 110 -14.39 -2.83 4.87
C ARG A 110 -14.36 -1.62 5.80
N LEU A 111 -13.58 -1.70 6.88
CA LEU A 111 -13.41 -0.61 7.84
C LEU A 111 -12.87 0.65 7.16
N ILE A 112 -11.89 0.52 6.27
CA ILE A 112 -11.34 1.65 5.48
C ILE A 112 -12.44 2.29 4.61
N GLY A 113 -13.25 1.47 3.94
CA GLY A 113 -14.37 1.95 3.13
C GLY A 113 -15.33 2.83 3.94
N ILE A 114 -15.73 2.36 5.13
CA ILE A 114 -16.62 3.11 6.05
C ILE A 114 -15.91 4.35 6.62
N ALA A 115 -14.66 4.20 7.07
CA ALA A 115 -13.85 5.27 7.65
C ALA A 115 -13.52 6.38 6.63
N PHE A 116 -13.61 6.10 5.33
CA PHE A 116 -13.52 7.12 4.30
C PHE A 116 -14.89 7.68 3.89
N ALA A 117 -15.86 6.82 3.57
CA ALA A 117 -17.14 7.25 3.02
C ALA A 117 -17.97 8.12 3.99
N LEU A 118 -18.06 7.73 5.28
CA LEU A 118 -18.90 8.44 6.25
C LEU A 118 -18.37 9.85 6.56
N PRO A 119 -17.06 10.05 6.88
CA PRO A 119 -16.58 11.41 7.11
C PRO A 119 -16.60 12.25 5.84
N LEU A 120 -16.41 11.67 4.64
CA LEU A 120 -16.56 12.41 3.39
C LEU A 120 -17.98 12.96 3.25
N ALA A 121 -19.00 12.12 3.43
CA ALA A 121 -20.41 12.52 3.38
C ALA A 121 -20.70 13.61 4.41
N TYR A 122 -20.22 13.45 5.65
CA TYR A 122 -20.36 14.45 6.70
C TYR A 122 -19.73 15.80 6.31
N PHE A 123 -18.46 15.83 5.90
CA PHE A 123 -17.80 17.08 5.51
C PHE A 123 -18.45 17.73 4.28
N TRP A 124 -18.99 16.92 3.37
CA TRP A 124 -19.69 17.40 2.20
C TRP A 124 -21.02 18.08 2.55
N LEU A 125 -21.87 17.41 3.34
CA LEU A 125 -23.16 17.94 3.80
C LEU A 125 -23.00 19.19 4.66
N ARG A 126 -21.90 19.30 5.42
CA ARG A 126 -21.57 20.49 6.22
C ARG A 126 -20.93 21.63 5.42
N GLY A 127 -20.74 21.48 4.11
CA GLY A 127 -20.04 22.49 3.30
C GLY A 127 -18.59 22.73 3.73
N ALA A 128 -17.98 21.78 4.47
CA ALA A 128 -16.69 21.96 5.12
C ALA A 128 -15.49 21.73 4.19
N ILE A 129 -15.72 21.15 3.00
CA ILE A 129 -14.67 20.81 2.02
C ILE A 129 -14.22 22.07 1.27
N PRO A 130 -12.94 22.46 1.33
CA PRO A 130 -12.43 23.58 0.56
C PRO A 130 -12.59 23.42 -0.96
N ARG A 131 -12.76 24.54 -1.66
CA ARG A 131 -12.88 24.57 -3.12
C ARG A 131 -11.67 23.89 -3.77
N GLY A 132 -11.92 23.05 -4.79
CA GLY A 132 -10.88 22.30 -5.50
C GLY A 132 -10.54 20.92 -4.90
N TYR A 133 -11.01 20.58 -3.69
CA TYR A 133 -10.73 19.27 -3.07
C TYR A 133 -11.85 18.24 -3.24
N LYS A 134 -13.07 18.67 -3.59
CA LYS A 134 -14.21 17.75 -3.77
C LYS A 134 -13.91 16.61 -4.75
N LEU A 135 -13.44 16.93 -5.95
CA LEU A 135 -13.10 15.92 -6.97
C LEU A 135 -11.94 15.03 -6.52
N ARG A 136 -10.93 15.59 -5.84
CA ARG A 136 -9.81 14.81 -5.30
C ARG A 136 -10.28 13.77 -4.27
N LEU A 137 -11.16 14.17 -3.36
CA LEU A 137 -11.70 13.27 -2.34
C LEU A 137 -12.59 12.17 -2.94
N VAL A 138 -13.42 12.51 -3.94
CA VAL A 138 -14.21 11.52 -4.68
C VAL A 138 -13.32 10.57 -5.47
N ALA A 139 -12.26 11.07 -6.10
CA ALA A 139 -11.28 10.22 -6.79
C ALA A 139 -10.57 9.26 -5.83
N LEU A 140 -10.22 9.70 -4.61
CA LEU A 140 -9.66 8.82 -3.59
C LEU A 140 -10.66 7.75 -3.11
N LEU A 141 -11.95 8.10 -2.95
CA LEU A 141 -13.00 7.11 -2.66
C LEU A 141 -13.13 6.10 -3.81
N ALA A 142 -13.16 6.58 -5.05
CA ALA A 142 -13.26 5.73 -6.24
C ALA A 142 -12.05 4.79 -6.37
N LEU A 143 -10.83 5.28 -6.11
CA LEU A 143 -9.63 4.46 -6.05
C LEU A 143 -9.72 3.41 -4.92
N GLY A 144 -10.28 3.76 -3.75
CA GLY A 144 -10.55 2.79 -2.69
C GLY A 144 -11.54 1.70 -3.11
N GLY A 145 -12.60 2.06 -3.84
CA GLY A 145 -13.52 1.08 -4.43
C GLY A 145 -12.84 0.19 -5.47
N LEU A 146 -12.03 0.79 -6.36
CA LEU A 146 -11.23 0.08 -7.34
C LEU A 146 -10.22 -0.88 -6.67
N GLN A 147 -9.60 -0.48 -5.56
CA GLN A 147 -8.72 -1.34 -4.78
C GLN A 147 -9.44 -2.61 -4.30
N GLY A 148 -10.67 -2.47 -3.83
CA GLY A 148 -11.52 -3.61 -3.47
C GLY A 148 -11.82 -4.52 -4.66
N ALA A 149 -12.14 -3.94 -5.83
CA ALA A 149 -12.36 -4.69 -7.07
C ALA A 149 -11.10 -5.42 -7.56
N ILE A 150 -9.93 -4.78 -7.48
CA ILE A 150 -8.63 -5.40 -7.78
C ILE A 150 -8.36 -6.55 -6.81
N GLY A 151 -8.65 -6.38 -5.51
CA GLY A 151 -8.49 -7.44 -4.51
C GLY A 151 -9.38 -8.65 -4.78
N TRP A 152 -10.63 -8.43 -5.18
CA TRP A 152 -11.52 -9.51 -5.63
C TRP A 152 -10.98 -10.21 -6.89
N TRP A 153 -10.57 -9.45 -7.90
CA TRP A 153 -9.99 -9.99 -9.13
C TRP A 153 -8.71 -10.80 -8.88
N MET A 154 -7.89 -10.37 -7.92
CA MET A 154 -6.68 -11.05 -7.50
C MET A 154 -6.96 -12.44 -6.92
N VAL A 155 -7.99 -12.58 -6.07
CA VAL A 155 -8.34 -13.84 -5.39
C VAL A 155 -9.06 -14.82 -6.32
N VAL A 156 -10.01 -14.34 -7.13
CA VAL A 156 -10.87 -15.22 -7.96
C VAL A 156 -10.06 -16.10 -8.92
N SER A 157 -8.91 -15.64 -9.43
CA SER A 157 -8.04 -16.51 -10.26
C SER A 157 -7.46 -17.69 -9.53
N GLY A 158 -7.10 -17.52 -8.25
CA GLY A 158 -6.46 -18.57 -7.46
C GLY A 158 -7.46 -19.63 -6.97
N LEU A 159 -8.76 -19.36 -7.06
CA LEU A 159 -9.79 -20.31 -6.62
C LEU A 159 -10.19 -21.32 -7.70
N THR A 160 -9.79 -21.13 -8.96
CA THR A 160 -10.32 -21.91 -10.09
C THR A 160 -9.28 -22.47 -11.05
N LEU A 161 -8.10 -21.86 -11.17
CA LEU A 161 -7.14 -22.17 -12.24
C LEU A 161 -5.70 -22.37 -11.76
N ARG A 162 -5.38 -22.05 -10.49
CA ARG A 162 -4.03 -22.03 -9.93
C ARG A 162 -4.07 -22.37 -8.45
N THR A 163 -2.93 -22.72 -7.87
CA THR A 163 -2.76 -22.91 -6.43
C THR A 163 -2.44 -21.62 -5.69
N ASP A 164 -2.14 -20.54 -6.40
CA ASP A 164 -1.68 -19.27 -5.85
C ASP A 164 -2.26 -18.04 -6.60
N VAL A 165 -1.98 -16.86 -6.05
CA VAL A 165 -2.29 -15.59 -6.69
C VAL A 165 -1.16 -15.20 -7.63
N SER A 166 -1.49 -14.91 -8.90
CA SER A 166 -0.51 -14.39 -9.86
C SER A 166 0.22 -13.15 -9.33
N HIS A 167 1.56 -13.21 -9.35
CA HIS A 167 2.45 -12.11 -8.95
C HIS A 167 2.15 -10.78 -9.65
N TYR A 168 1.63 -10.80 -10.87
CA TYR A 168 1.16 -9.59 -11.56
C TYR A 168 -0.06 -8.96 -10.88
N ARG A 169 -1.04 -9.77 -10.46
CA ARG A 169 -2.25 -9.28 -9.78
C ARG A 169 -1.91 -8.76 -8.39
N LEU A 170 -1.04 -9.48 -7.67
CA LEU A 170 -0.49 -9.04 -6.39
C LEU A 170 0.20 -7.68 -6.53
N ALA A 171 1.07 -7.52 -7.54
CA ALA A 171 1.77 -6.26 -7.79
C ALA A 171 0.81 -5.11 -8.09
N VAL A 172 -0.21 -5.32 -8.94
CA VAL A 172 -1.22 -4.29 -9.22
C VAL A 172 -1.97 -3.89 -7.94
N HIS A 173 -2.36 -4.86 -7.11
CA HIS A 173 -3.05 -4.62 -5.86
C HIS A 173 -2.18 -3.83 -4.86
N LEU A 174 -0.94 -4.26 -4.62
CA LEU A 174 -0.03 -3.59 -3.70
C LEU A 174 0.36 -2.18 -4.18
N LEU A 175 0.72 -2.02 -5.45
CA LEU A 175 1.11 -0.73 -6.01
C LEU A 175 -0.05 0.28 -5.98
N THR A 176 -1.28 -0.19 -6.22
CA THR A 176 -2.47 0.68 -6.13
C THR A 176 -2.75 1.07 -4.68
N ALA A 177 -2.57 0.18 -3.69
CA ALA A 177 -2.66 0.53 -2.27
C ALA A 177 -1.64 1.60 -1.88
N LEU A 178 -0.38 1.46 -2.30
CA LEU A 178 0.68 2.42 -2.03
C LEU A 178 0.47 3.75 -2.78
N PHE A 179 -0.14 3.70 -3.97
CA PHE A 179 -0.57 4.91 -4.70
C PHE A 179 -1.71 5.64 -3.98
N ILE A 180 -2.69 4.93 -3.42
CA ILE A 180 -3.75 5.50 -2.58
C ILE A 180 -3.13 6.16 -1.34
N LEU A 181 -2.23 5.46 -0.63
CA LEU A 181 -1.50 6.02 0.50
C LEU A 181 -0.78 7.33 0.13
N SER A 182 -0.12 7.34 -1.03
CA SER A 182 0.55 8.53 -1.58
C SER A 182 -0.45 9.67 -1.80
N GLY A 183 -1.60 9.39 -2.40
CA GLY A 183 -2.67 10.37 -2.64
C GLY A 183 -3.27 10.95 -1.36
N LEU A 184 -3.48 10.10 -0.34
CA LEU A 184 -3.96 10.50 0.99
C LEU A 184 -2.97 11.46 1.67
N VAL A 185 -1.68 11.08 1.73
CA VAL A 185 -0.63 11.89 2.33
C VAL A 185 -0.46 13.22 1.58
N TRP A 186 -0.37 13.19 0.25
CA TRP A 186 -0.22 14.40 -0.56
C TRP A 186 -1.40 15.37 -0.35
N THR A 187 -2.63 14.85 -0.40
CA THR A 187 -3.85 15.67 -0.23
C THR A 187 -3.93 16.25 1.18
N ALA A 188 -3.58 15.48 2.21
CA ALA A 188 -3.52 15.98 3.58
C ALA A 188 -2.47 17.08 3.74
N LEU A 189 -1.29 16.95 3.13
CA LEU A 189 -0.24 17.96 3.17
C LEU A 189 -0.66 19.26 2.45
N ASP A 190 -1.34 19.15 1.31
CA ASP A 190 -1.92 20.29 0.60
C ASP A 190 -2.98 21.02 1.47
N LEU A 191 -3.88 20.28 2.13
CA LEU A 191 -4.86 20.86 3.05
C LEU A 191 -4.20 21.53 4.27
N ARG A 192 -3.12 20.96 4.82
CA ARG A 192 -2.33 21.60 5.89
C ARG A 192 -1.67 22.89 5.41
N GLN A 193 -1.22 22.97 4.16
CA GLN A 193 -0.70 24.21 3.59
C GLN A 193 -1.79 25.26 3.40
N LEU A 194 -2.96 24.84 2.90
CA LEU A 194 -4.12 25.71 2.74
C LEU A 194 -4.53 26.35 4.08
N ALA A 195 -4.55 25.57 5.15
CA ALA A 195 -4.86 26.06 6.49
C ALA A 195 -3.85 27.09 7.02
N LYS A 196 -2.61 27.09 6.51
CA LYS A 196 -1.56 28.06 6.84
C LYS A 196 -1.58 29.30 5.93
N GLY A 197 -2.63 29.47 5.11
CA GLY A 197 -2.76 30.59 4.17
C GLY A 197 -2.07 30.38 2.82
N ASN A 198 -1.39 29.24 2.59
CA ASN A 198 -0.83 28.93 1.27
C ASN A 198 -1.89 28.27 0.38
N ALA A 199 -2.59 29.09 -0.40
CA ALA A 199 -3.64 28.64 -1.30
C ALA A 199 -3.15 27.82 -2.51
N ARG A 200 -1.82 27.73 -2.75
CA ARG A 200 -1.26 27.04 -3.92
C ARG A 200 -0.82 25.62 -3.56
N PRO A 201 -1.44 24.57 -4.16
CA PRO A 201 -0.98 23.19 -4.01
C PRO A 201 0.49 23.01 -4.42
N ALA A 202 1.18 22.07 -3.79
CA ALA A 202 2.52 21.69 -4.23
C ALA A 202 2.48 21.14 -5.66
N LYS A 203 3.55 21.38 -6.43
CA LYS A 203 3.73 20.80 -7.77
C LYS A 203 4.54 19.52 -7.68
N LEU A 204 4.07 18.48 -8.37
CA LEU A 204 4.91 17.33 -8.67
C LEU A 204 5.79 17.67 -9.88
N THR A 205 7.06 17.99 -9.63
CA THR A 205 8.01 18.37 -10.70
C THR A 205 8.40 17.15 -11.52
N GLY A 206 8.77 17.33 -12.79
CA GLY A 206 9.24 16.21 -13.65
C GLY A 206 10.39 15.42 -13.02
N ARG A 207 11.32 16.13 -12.36
CA ARG A 207 12.37 15.50 -11.54
C ARG A 207 11.82 14.59 -10.44
N ASN A 208 10.85 15.07 -9.65
CA ASN A 208 10.27 14.27 -8.57
C ASN A 208 9.46 13.09 -9.12
N ILE A 209 8.80 13.24 -10.28
CA ILE A 209 8.14 12.14 -10.97
C ILE A 209 9.15 11.05 -11.31
N ALA A 210 10.29 11.40 -11.93
CA ALA A 210 11.33 10.44 -12.27
C ALA A 210 11.89 9.72 -11.03
N LEU A 211 12.15 10.45 -9.94
CA LEU A 211 12.65 9.87 -8.69
C LEU A 211 11.63 8.92 -8.04
N LEU A 212 10.34 9.28 -8.03
CA LEU A 212 9.28 8.42 -7.53
C LEU A 212 9.04 7.21 -8.44
N ALA A 213 9.23 7.34 -9.74
CA ALA A 213 9.14 6.22 -10.69
C ALA A 213 10.23 5.17 -10.45
N ILE A 214 11.46 5.59 -10.12
CA ILE A 214 12.54 4.66 -9.72
C ILE A 214 12.14 3.87 -8.48
N ILE A 215 11.54 4.53 -7.48
CA ILE A 215 11.02 3.88 -6.27
C ILE A 215 9.86 2.93 -6.62
N ALA A 216 8.96 3.33 -7.53
CA ALA A 216 7.86 2.49 -7.99
C ALA A 216 8.37 1.20 -8.67
N VAL A 217 9.46 1.26 -9.44
CA VAL A 217 10.11 0.07 -10.00
C VAL A 217 10.66 -0.84 -8.90
N GLN A 218 11.28 -0.30 -7.85
CA GLN A 218 11.73 -1.10 -6.70
C GLN A 218 10.57 -1.82 -6.01
N LEU A 219 9.44 -1.12 -5.83
CA LEU A 219 8.23 -1.68 -5.21
C LEU A 219 7.59 -2.75 -6.10
N LEU A 220 7.58 -2.56 -7.42
CA LEU A 220 7.14 -3.54 -8.39
C LEU A 220 7.98 -4.82 -8.30
N LEU A 221 9.31 -4.68 -8.34
CA LEU A 221 10.24 -5.80 -8.19
C LEU A 221 10.03 -6.53 -6.85
N GLY A 222 9.80 -5.79 -5.76
CA GLY A 222 9.50 -6.39 -4.45
C GLY A 222 8.18 -7.16 -4.42
N ALA A 223 7.14 -6.63 -5.07
CA ALA A 223 5.86 -7.30 -5.19
C ALA A 223 5.96 -8.59 -6.04
N TRP A 224 6.78 -8.56 -7.10
CA TRP A 224 7.06 -9.75 -7.89
C TRP A 224 7.88 -10.80 -7.13
N VAL A 225 8.88 -10.39 -6.35
CA VAL A 225 9.63 -11.30 -5.46
C VAL A 225 8.68 -12.00 -4.49
N ALA A 226 7.79 -11.25 -3.84
CA ALA A 226 6.82 -11.81 -2.89
C ALA A 226 5.76 -12.70 -3.56
N GLY A 227 5.34 -12.39 -4.79
CA GLY A 227 4.31 -13.15 -5.51
C GLY A 227 4.83 -14.39 -6.23
N MET A 228 6.15 -14.55 -6.38
CA MET A 228 6.78 -15.74 -6.96
C MET A 228 7.52 -16.58 -5.93
N ASP A 229 7.44 -16.21 -4.65
CA ASP A 229 8.21 -16.82 -3.56
C ASP A 229 9.73 -16.83 -3.83
N ALA A 230 10.19 -15.85 -4.62
CA ALA A 230 11.57 -15.77 -5.08
C ALA A 230 12.56 -15.50 -3.92
N GLY A 231 12.07 -15.03 -2.78
CA GLY A 231 12.87 -14.84 -1.56
C GLY A 231 13.50 -16.14 -1.04
N TYR A 232 12.88 -17.29 -1.29
CA TYR A 232 13.38 -18.61 -0.85
C TYR A 232 14.45 -19.21 -1.76
N ILE A 233 14.75 -18.58 -2.91
CA ILE A 233 15.73 -19.09 -3.89
C ILE A 233 17.17 -19.02 -3.39
N ALA A 234 17.47 -18.03 -2.55
CA ALA A 234 18.81 -17.82 -2.01
C ALA A 234 18.74 -17.12 -0.65
N SER A 235 19.47 -17.68 0.32
CA SER A 235 19.57 -17.17 1.69
C SER A 235 20.94 -16.58 2.03
N ASP A 236 21.80 -16.39 1.05
CA ASP A 236 23.07 -15.68 1.19
C ASP A 236 22.97 -14.22 0.69
N TRP A 237 23.89 -13.39 1.18
CA TRP A 237 24.10 -12.00 0.79
C TRP A 237 25.60 -11.66 0.89
N PRO A 238 26.20 -10.92 -0.07
CA PRO A 238 25.60 -10.30 -1.25
C PRO A 238 25.42 -11.25 -2.45
N LEU A 239 25.88 -12.49 -2.33
CA LEU A 239 25.77 -13.51 -3.36
C LEU A 239 24.37 -14.16 -3.37
N MET A 240 24.10 -14.94 -4.40
CA MET A 240 22.95 -15.83 -4.55
C MET A 240 23.46 -17.22 -4.89
N ASN A 241 23.38 -18.15 -3.94
CA ASN A 241 23.91 -19.51 -4.04
C ASN A 241 25.40 -19.53 -4.44
N GLY A 242 26.20 -18.68 -3.77
CA GLY A 242 27.65 -18.59 -3.98
C GLY A 242 28.09 -17.83 -5.24
N ARG A 243 27.17 -17.22 -6.00
CA ARG A 243 27.49 -16.42 -7.20
C ARG A 243 26.90 -15.01 -7.11
N PHE A 244 27.55 -14.03 -7.72
CA PHE A 244 27.02 -12.66 -7.73
C PHE A 244 25.77 -12.56 -8.61
N PHE A 245 25.89 -12.97 -9.88
CA PHE A 245 24.75 -13.12 -10.79
C PHE A 245 24.23 -14.56 -10.70
N PRO A 246 22.91 -14.77 -10.55
CA PRO A 246 22.36 -16.10 -10.37
C PRO A 246 22.58 -16.97 -11.61
N ALA A 247 22.96 -18.23 -11.39
CA ALA A 247 22.88 -19.25 -12.43
C ALA A 247 21.43 -19.75 -12.57
N GLY A 248 21.05 -20.24 -13.74
CA GLY A 248 19.75 -20.87 -13.95
C GLY A 248 18.61 -19.93 -14.35
N VAL A 249 18.92 -18.66 -14.68
CA VAL A 249 17.93 -17.76 -15.29
C VAL A 249 17.43 -18.37 -16.60
N ASP A 250 16.12 -18.55 -16.75
CA ASP A 250 15.52 -18.98 -18.00
C ASP A 250 15.44 -17.83 -19.01
N TRP A 251 16.18 -17.97 -20.10
CA TRP A 251 16.23 -17.01 -21.20
C TRP A 251 15.43 -17.45 -22.43
N SER A 252 14.81 -18.63 -22.43
CA SER A 252 14.23 -19.22 -23.64
C SER A 252 13.11 -18.39 -24.25
N HIS A 253 12.44 -17.57 -23.44
CA HIS A 253 11.35 -16.68 -23.83
C HIS A 253 11.79 -15.21 -24.00
N GLY A 254 13.10 -14.94 -23.95
CA GLY A 254 13.70 -13.63 -24.13
C GLY A 254 13.81 -12.77 -22.87
N LEU A 255 14.55 -11.65 -22.97
CA LEU A 255 14.93 -10.80 -21.84
C LEU A 255 13.73 -10.23 -21.06
N LEU A 256 12.68 -9.78 -21.75
CA LEU A 256 11.53 -9.17 -21.08
C LEU A 256 10.72 -10.19 -20.26
N TYR A 257 10.62 -11.42 -20.77
CA TYR A 257 9.98 -12.50 -20.04
C TYR A 257 10.79 -12.86 -18.80
N ALA A 258 12.10 -13.10 -18.96
CA ALA A 258 13.00 -13.40 -17.86
C ALA A 258 12.96 -12.30 -16.77
N ALA A 259 13.05 -11.03 -17.16
CA ALA A 259 13.07 -9.91 -16.22
C ALA A 259 11.75 -9.69 -15.45
N SER A 260 10.68 -10.42 -15.80
CA SER A 260 9.39 -10.32 -15.12
C SER A 260 8.81 -11.64 -14.61
N ASN A 261 9.27 -12.80 -15.10
CA ASN A 261 8.74 -14.13 -14.74
C ASN A 261 9.81 -15.08 -14.21
N ASP A 262 11.10 -14.83 -14.45
CA ASP A 262 12.16 -15.69 -13.91
C ASP A 262 12.48 -15.25 -12.47
N PRO A 263 12.29 -16.13 -11.46
CA PRO A 263 12.37 -15.71 -10.07
C PRO A 263 13.83 -15.48 -9.63
N PHE A 264 14.82 -16.11 -10.28
CA PHE A 264 16.24 -15.82 -10.02
C PHE A 264 16.60 -14.40 -10.47
N LEU A 265 16.23 -14.04 -11.71
CA LEU A 265 16.53 -12.73 -12.27
C LEU A 265 15.75 -11.63 -11.55
N VAL A 266 14.46 -11.82 -11.28
CA VAL A 266 13.66 -10.81 -10.56
C VAL A 266 14.19 -10.59 -9.14
N TYR A 267 14.61 -11.64 -8.43
CA TYR A 267 15.20 -11.49 -7.11
C TYR A 267 16.54 -10.75 -7.17
N PHE A 268 17.40 -11.06 -8.15
CA PHE A 268 18.64 -10.31 -8.39
C PHE A 268 18.35 -8.83 -8.72
N LEU A 269 17.40 -8.55 -9.60
CA LEU A 269 17.00 -7.18 -9.96
C LEU A 269 16.48 -6.42 -8.74
N HIS A 270 15.63 -7.02 -7.92
CA HIS A 270 15.12 -6.41 -6.69
C HIS A 270 16.25 -6.03 -5.72
N ARG A 271 17.22 -6.94 -5.53
CA ARG A 271 18.39 -6.75 -4.66
C ARG A 271 19.25 -5.57 -5.10
N TRP A 272 19.54 -5.46 -6.40
CA TRP A 272 20.49 -4.46 -6.91
C TRP A 272 19.85 -3.14 -7.34
N TRP A 273 18.60 -3.17 -7.84
CA TRP A 273 17.83 -1.94 -8.10
C TRP A 273 17.57 -1.15 -6.81
N ALA A 274 17.62 -1.81 -5.65
CA ALA A 274 17.52 -1.16 -4.34
C ALA A 274 18.57 -0.04 -4.15
N PHE A 275 19.76 -0.17 -4.74
CA PHE A 275 20.80 0.87 -4.67
C PHE A 275 20.53 2.04 -5.63
N VAL A 276 19.88 1.79 -6.76
CA VAL A 276 19.37 2.85 -7.65
C VAL A 276 18.24 3.62 -6.93
N ALA A 277 17.34 2.89 -6.27
CA ALA A 277 16.29 3.48 -5.43
C ALA A 277 16.87 4.26 -4.24
N LEU A 278 17.93 3.78 -3.59
CA LEU A 278 18.65 4.49 -2.53
C LEU A 278 19.14 5.86 -3.02
N ALA A 279 19.78 5.92 -4.19
CA ALA A 279 20.22 7.19 -4.78
C ALA A 279 19.04 8.14 -5.02
N ALA A 280 17.93 7.64 -5.56
CA ALA A 280 16.72 8.43 -5.78
C ALA A 280 16.14 8.96 -4.46
N VAL A 281 16.09 8.13 -3.42
CA VAL A 281 15.62 8.50 -2.08
C VAL A 281 16.51 9.57 -1.45
N ILE A 282 17.84 9.44 -1.54
CA ILE A 282 18.78 10.46 -1.04
C ILE A 282 18.53 11.80 -1.75
N MET A 283 18.28 11.78 -3.06
CA MET A 283 17.97 13.01 -3.82
C MET A 283 16.67 13.67 -3.35
N LEU A 284 15.61 12.89 -3.07
CA LEU A 284 14.36 13.39 -2.50
C LEU A 284 14.57 13.95 -1.09
N ALA A 285 15.28 13.22 -0.23
CA ALA A 285 15.58 13.63 1.14
C ALA A 285 16.36 14.95 1.18
N ARG A 286 17.35 15.13 0.29
CA ARG A 286 18.08 16.39 0.14
C ARG A 286 17.17 17.52 -0.36
N GLY A 287 16.25 17.22 -1.27
CA GLY A 287 15.21 18.16 -1.74
C GLY A 287 14.34 18.67 -0.59
N ALA A 288 13.84 17.77 0.25
CA ALA A 288 13.04 18.12 1.43
C ALA A 288 13.81 18.99 2.44
N ARG A 289 15.08 18.64 2.71
CA ARG A 289 15.96 19.44 3.58
C ARG A 289 16.15 20.86 3.04
N ARG A 290 16.42 21.00 1.74
CA ARG A 290 16.56 22.32 1.08
C ARG A 290 15.25 23.13 1.12
N ALA A 291 14.11 22.45 1.07
CA ALA A 291 12.78 23.07 1.22
C ALA A 291 12.42 23.40 2.69
N GLY A 292 13.32 23.18 3.65
CA GLY A 292 13.10 23.49 5.06
C GLY A 292 12.28 22.44 5.83
N VAL A 293 11.97 21.29 5.22
CA VAL A 293 11.19 20.21 5.85
C VAL A 293 12.14 19.11 6.34
N ARG A 294 12.93 19.43 7.37
CA ARG A 294 13.93 18.51 7.95
C ARG A 294 13.34 17.16 8.41
N PRO A 295 12.16 17.09 9.08
CA PRO A 295 11.61 15.81 9.50
C PRO A 295 11.38 14.82 8.35
N ALA A 296 10.86 15.30 7.20
CA ALA A 296 10.67 14.46 6.01
C ALA A 296 12.00 13.89 5.50
N SER A 297 13.07 14.70 5.53
CA SER A 297 14.41 14.28 5.13
C SER A 297 14.97 13.19 6.06
N ILE A 298 14.85 13.38 7.38
CA ILE A 298 15.37 12.45 8.39
C ILE A 298 14.62 11.13 8.33
N ILE A 299 13.28 11.17 8.36
CA ILE A 299 12.44 9.96 8.34
C ILE A 299 12.69 9.17 7.06
N LEU A 300 12.73 9.84 5.90
CA LEU A 300 12.98 9.16 4.62
C LEU A 300 14.39 8.53 4.57
N SER A 301 15.40 9.21 5.11
CA SER A 301 16.77 8.68 5.16
C SER A 301 16.90 7.50 6.12
N ALA A 302 16.23 7.55 7.27
CA ALA A 302 16.19 6.44 8.21
C ALA A 302 15.42 5.24 7.62
N ALA A 303 14.28 5.49 6.96
CA ALA A 303 13.45 4.46 6.35
C ALA A 303 14.20 3.69 5.26
N ILE A 304 14.96 4.35 4.38
CA ILE A 304 15.73 3.61 3.35
C ILE A 304 16.88 2.80 3.94
N GLY A 305 17.56 3.30 4.98
CA GLY A 305 18.60 2.54 5.68
C GLY A 305 18.02 1.28 6.30
N LEU A 306 16.91 1.43 7.04
CA LEU A 306 16.19 0.31 7.64
C LEU A 306 15.61 -0.65 6.58
N GLN A 307 15.11 -0.14 5.45
CA GLN A 307 14.57 -0.96 4.36
C GLN A 307 15.63 -1.91 3.81
N ILE A 308 16.83 -1.41 3.55
CA ILE A 308 17.94 -2.23 3.03
C ILE A 308 18.36 -3.26 4.07
N LEU A 309 18.54 -2.87 5.33
CA LEU A 309 18.92 -3.78 6.41
C LEU A 309 17.89 -4.89 6.61
N LEU A 310 16.60 -4.56 6.62
CA LEU A 310 15.52 -5.54 6.72
C LEU A 310 15.44 -6.43 5.48
N GLY A 311 15.72 -5.92 4.29
CA GLY A 311 15.73 -6.71 3.06
C GLY A 311 16.84 -7.76 3.09
N ILE A 312 18.04 -7.36 3.52
CA ILE A 312 19.18 -8.28 3.72
C ILE A 312 18.86 -9.30 4.82
N ALA A 313 18.32 -8.86 5.96
CA ALA A 313 17.97 -9.75 7.05
C ALA A 313 16.90 -10.77 6.65
N THR A 314 15.88 -10.34 5.89
CA THR A 314 14.83 -11.22 5.35
C THR A 314 15.41 -12.28 4.41
N ALA A 315 16.34 -11.90 3.53
CA ALA A 315 17.03 -12.85 2.67
C ALA A 315 17.84 -13.86 3.49
N MET A 316 18.66 -13.38 4.42
CA MET A 316 19.56 -14.22 5.23
C MET A 316 18.86 -15.14 6.21
N SER A 317 17.64 -14.80 6.62
CA SER A 317 16.84 -15.62 7.54
C SER A 317 15.97 -16.66 6.83
N GLY A 318 16.04 -16.77 5.50
CA GLY A 318 15.14 -17.64 4.74
C GLY A 318 13.68 -17.16 4.76
N VAL A 319 13.47 -15.84 4.62
CA VAL A 319 12.14 -15.20 4.62
C VAL A 319 11.40 -15.38 5.95
N ASP A 320 12.06 -14.98 7.05
CA ASP A 320 11.40 -14.97 8.36
C ASP A 320 10.18 -14.04 8.31
N LEU A 321 9.04 -14.53 8.81
CA LEU A 321 7.77 -13.83 8.70
C LEU A 321 7.81 -12.43 9.34
N ALA A 322 8.44 -12.28 10.50
CA ALA A 322 8.49 -11.01 11.20
C ALA A 322 9.40 -10.01 10.47
N LEU A 323 10.55 -10.46 9.97
CA LEU A 323 11.47 -9.64 9.18
C LEU A 323 10.86 -9.22 7.84
N ALA A 324 10.21 -10.13 7.13
CA ALA A 324 9.53 -9.86 5.87
C ALA A 324 8.35 -8.88 6.05
N ALA A 325 7.53 -9.09 7.08
CA ALA A 325 6.44 -8.17 7.42
C ALA A 325 6.95 -6.78 7.83
N ALA A 326 8.05 -6.71 8.59
CA ALA A 326 8.71 -5.45 8.94
C ALA A 326 9.28 -4.74 7.70
N HIS A 327 9.89 -5.48 6.76
CA HIS A 327 10.40 -4.93 5.50
C HIS A 327 9.26 -4.29 4.69
N GLN A 328 8.09 -4.93 4.64
CA GLN A 328 6.92 -4.38 3.97
C GLN A 328 6.36 -3.13 4.69
N ALA A 329 6.29 -3.16 6.03
CA ALA A 329 5.85 -2.03 6.84
C ALA A 329 6.74 -0.80 6.61
N VAL A 330 8.07 -0.97 6.67
CA VAL A 330 9.02 0.11 6.42
C VAL A 330 8.94 0.60 4.98
N GLY A 331 8.66 -0.28 4.02
CA GLY A 331 8.41 0.09 2.62
C GLY A 331 7.23 1.07 2.47
N ALA A 332 6.12 0.83 3.19
CA ALA A 332 4.98 1.74 3.19
C ALA A 332 5.31 3.10 3.85
N ILE A 333 6.10 3.10 4.93
CA ILE A 333 6.61 4.33 5.58
C ILE A 333 7.54 5.10 4.62
N LEU A 334 8.38 4.39 3.87
CA LEU A 334 9.27 4.96 2.87
C LEU A 334 8.45 5.65 1.77
N VAL A 335 7.36 5.04 1.28
CA VAL A 335 6.45 5.67 0.32
C VAL A 335 5.84 6.95 0.89
N ALA A 336 5.25 6.90 2.08
CA ALA A 336 4.63 8.07 2.71
C ALA A 336 5.63 9.23 2.91
N SER A 337 6.86 8.91 3.34
CA SER A 337 7.92 9.90 3.56
C SER A 337 8.55 10.41 2.25
N ALA A 338 8.65 9.58 1.21
CA ALA A 338 9.10 9.98 -0.13
C ALA A 338 8.11 10.97 -0.77
N VAL A 339 6.81 10.70 -0.64
CA VAL A 339 5.73 11.61 -1.07
C VAL A 339 5.78 12.92 -0.29
N TRP A 340 6.00 12.87 1.03
CA TRP A 340 6.17 14.07 1.84
C TRP A 340 7.40 14.88 1.41
N ALA A 341 8.52 14.23 1.12
CA ALA A 341 9.73 14.88 0.63
C ALA A 341 9.52 15.52 -0.75
N ALA A 342 8.88 14.81 -1.68
CA ALA A 342 8.52 15.33 -3.00
C ALA A 342 7.55 16.52 -2.91
N HIS A 343 6.55 16.43 -2.01
CA HIS A 343 5.61 17.51 -1.72
C HIS A 343 6.34 18.74 -1.22
N ALA A 344 7.23 18.58 -0.23
CA ALA A 344 8.04 19.65 0.33
C ALA A 344 8.86 20.39 -0.74
N ALA A 345 9.57 19.65 -1.59
CA ALA A 345 10.35 20.22 -2.69
C ALA A 345 9.47 20.89 -3.76
N GLY A 346 8.22 20.47 -3.90
CA GLY A 346 7.24 21.03 -4.82
C GLY A 346 6.47 22.26 -4.30
N ARG A 347 6.69 22.66 -3.03
CA ARG A 347 6.01 23.82 -2.44
C ARG A 347 6.45 25.09 -3.15
N ARG A 348 5.46 25.89 -3.57
CA ARG A 348 5.71 27.24 -4.07
C ARG A 348 5.58 28.20 -2.90
N LYS A 349 6.67 28.91 -2.58
CA LYS A 349 6.61 30.03 -1.64
C LYS A 349 5.73 31.11 -2.27
N LEU A 350 4.84 31.70 -1.47
CA LEU A 350 4.29 33.00 -1.84
C LEU A 350 5.47 33.96 -1.84
N ILE A 351 5.68 34.66 -2.96
CA ILE A 351 6.60 35.79 -2.97
C ILE A 351 5.91 36.84 -2.10
N GLU A 352 6.48 37.16 -0.95
CA GLU A 352 6.06 38.31 -0.16
C GLU A 352 6.24 39.55 -1.05
N GLY A 353 5.16 40.25 -1.40
CA GLY A 353 5.24 41.55 -2.10
C GLY A 353 4.46 41.72 -3.40
N VAL A 354 3.61 40.78 -3.83
CA VAL A 354 2.67 41.05 -4.95
C VAL A 354 1.24 41.08 -4.41
N PRO A 355 0.60 42.27 -4.32
CA PRO A 355 -0.81 42.38 -3.96
C PRO A 355 -1.69 41.58 -4.93
N ALA A 356 -2.78 41.03 -4.40
CA ALA A 356 -3.76 40.23 -5.13
C ALA A 356 -4.50 41.03 -6.20
#